data_AF-A0A075LVT5-F1
#
_entry.id   AF-A0A075LVT5-F1
#
_cell.length_a   1.000
_cell.length_b   1.000
_cell.length_c   1.000
_cell.angle_alpha   90.00
_cell.angle_beta   90.00
_cell.angle_gamma   90.00
#
_symmetry.space_group_name_H-M   'P 1'
#
loop_
_entity.id
_entity.type
_entity.pdbx_description
1 polymer ?
#
loop_
_entity_poly.entity_id
_entity_poly.type
_entity_poly.pdbx_seq_one_letter_code
_entity_poly.pdbx_strand_id
1 'polypeptide(L)'
;MLSMDSGKIRFVLSYREWDLGCIFQDLETGKCKIHDYNPLVCQLYPFMVSHKPLGIEGEEAFEYRGEKLWLYYDESCPGVGEGEEIINMKEIAALGVKFKEELDKTDLEGFNSLL
;
A
#
# COMPACT_ATOMS: atom_id res chain seq x y z
N MET A 1 -11.24 13.69 -0.25
CA MET A 1 -11.57 13.75 -1.69
C MET A 1 -12.28 12.45 -2.00
N LEU A 2 -13.53 12.50 -2.48
CA LEU A 2 -14.29 11.29 -2.84
C LEU A 2 -13.74 10.74 -4.14
N SER A 3 -13.61 9.42 -4.24
CA SER A 3 -13.21 8.77 -5.48
C SER A 3 -14.05 7.55 -5.77
N MET A 4 -14.01 7.11 -7.02
CA MET A 4 -14.81 6.00 -7.51
C MET A 4 -13.86 4.91 -8.02
N ASP A 5 -13.87 3.77 -7.35
CA ASP A 5 -13.11 2.57 -7.72
C ASP A 5 -14.07 1.41 -7.89
N SER A 6 -14.05 0.77 -9.06
CA SER A 6 -14.85 -0.42 -9.36
C SER A 6 -16.35 -0.27 -9.02
N GLY A 7 -16.90 0.94 -9.20
CA GLY A 7 -18.30 1.27 -8.93
C GLY A 7 -18.64 1.58 -7.47
N LYS A 8 -17.65 1.58 -6.56
CA LYS A 8 -17.82 1.97 -5.15
C LYS A 8 -17.26 3.36 -4.89
N ILE A 9 -17.97 4.16 -4.08
CA ILE A 9 -17.43 5.39 -3.49
C ILE A 9 -16.38 4.97 -2.46
N ARG A 10 -15.16 5.50 -2.60
CA ARG A 10 -14.06 5.32 -1.66
C ARG A 10 -13.79 6.65 -0.97
N PHE A 11 -13.52 6.59 0.34
CA PHE A 11 -13.17 7.75 1.16
C PHE A 11 -11.65 7.92 1.36
N VAL A 12 -10.84 7.14 0.65
CA VAL A 12 -9.38 7.23 0.68
C VAL A 12 -8.85 8.24 -0.33
N LEU A 13 -7.64 8.74 -0.09
CA LEU A 13 -6.85 9.40 -1.13
C LEU A 13 -6.51 8.35 -2.20
N SER A 14 -7.40 8.19 -3.17
CA SER A 14 -7.21 7.26 -4.29
C SER A 14 -6.26 7.85 -5.33
N TYR A 15 -5.09 8.31 -4.92
CA TYR A 15 -4.05 8.59 -5.90
C TYR A 15 -2.66 8.86 -5.35
N ARG A 16 -1.68 8.27 -6.05
CA ARG A 16 -0.47 8.98 -6.49
C ARG A 16 -0.36 8.76 -8.01
N GLU A 17 -0.86 9.69 -8.82
CA GLU A 17 -0.20 9.94 -10.12
C GLU A 17 1.22 10.33 -9.77
N TRP A 18 2.18 9.75 -10.46
CA TRP A 18 3.61 9.72 -10.19
C TRP A 18 4.35 11.07 -10.12
N ASP A 19 3.66 12.21 -9.93
CA ASP A 19 4.23 13.53 -10.22
C ASP A 19 4.27 14.54 -9.06
N LEU A 20 3.74 14.27 -7.86
CA LEU A 20 3.66 15.33 -6.81
C LEU A 20 4.09 14.95 -5.38
N GLY A 21 4.79 13.83 -5.19
CA GLY A 21 5.31 13.45 -3.87
C GLY A 21 4.22 13.10 -2.85
N CYS A 22 4.62 12.78 -1.61
CA CYS A 22 3.67 12.46 -0.55
C CYS A 22 3.17 13.75 0.11
N ILE A 23 1.85 13.93 0.28
CA ILE A 23 1.28 15.13 0.94
C ILE A 23 1.75 15.29 2.40
N PHE A 24 2.22 14.20 3.01
CA PHE A 24 2.77 14.20 4.36
C PHE A 24 4.28 14.42 4.38
N GLN A 25 4.93 14.55 3.22
CA GLN A 25 6.35 14.85 3.13
C GLN A 25 6.58 16.33 3.45
N ASP A 26 7.57 16.57 4.28
CA ASP A 26 8.16 17.86 4.51
C ASP A 26 9.14 18.17 3.38
N LEU A 27 8.84 19.17 2.55
CA LEU A 27 9.64 19.50 1.38
C LEU A 27 10.99 20.17 1.74
N GLU A 28 11.13 20.71 2.95
CA GLU A 28 12.38 21.35 3.40
C GLU A 28 13.36 20.31 3.93
N THR A 29 12.86 19.33 4.69
CA THR A 29 13.68 18.32 5.37
C THR A 29 13.68 16.96 4.65
N GLY A 30 12.75 16.75 3.72
CA GLY A 30 12.50 15.46 3.07
C GLY A 30 11.78 14.42 3.94
N LYS A 31 11.50 14.72 5.22
CA LYS A 31 10.97 13.76 6.21
C LYS A 31 9.45 13.65 6.17
N CYS A 32 8.92 12.53 6.66
CA CYS A 32 7.47 12.35 6.82
C CYS A 32 6.97 13.07 8.09
N LYS A 33 5.99 13.96 7.95
CA LYS A 33 5.37 14.73 9.05
C LYS A 33 4.50 13.89 9.97
N ILE A 34 4.05 12.72 9.52
CA ILE A 34 3.20 11.81 10.29
C ILE A 34 3.92 10.49 10.62
N HIS A 35 5.25 10.50 10.61
CA HIS A 35 6.04 9.29 10.80
C HIS A 35 5.69 8.57 12.11
N ASP A 36 5.43 9.31 13.20
CA ASP A 36 5.07 8.73 14.50
C ASP A 36 3.74 7.97 14.48
N TYR A 37 2.79 8.35 13.61
CA TYR A 37 1.52 7.64 13.45
C TYR A 37 1.64 6.43 12.52
N ASN A 38 2.51 6.53 11.50
CA ASN A 38 2.80 5.52 10.49
C ASN A 38 1.56 4.73 10.01
N PRO A 39 0.69 5.33 9.17
CA PRO A 39 -0.51 4.68 8.67
C PRO A 39 -0.22 3.33 8.02
N LEU A 40 -1.23 2.45 7.97
CA LEU A 40 -1.09 1.11 7.38
C LEU A 40 -0.52 1.12 5.94
N VAL A 41 -0.92 2.09 5.12
CA VAL A 41 -0.38 2.25 3.75
C VAL A 41 1.11 2.65 3.75
N CYS A 42 1.56 3.42 4.76
CA CYS A 42 2.96 3.83 4.90
C CYS A 42 3.84 2.69 5.43
N GLN A 43 3.28 1.77 6.22
CA GLN A 43 3.97 0.55 6.67
C GLN A 43 4.25 -0.41 5.52
N LEU A 44 3.49 -0.33 4.44
CA LEU A 44 3.72 -1.14 3.24
C LEU A 44 4.82 -0.58 2.35
N TYR A 45 5.10 0.72 2.37
CA TYR A 45 6.14 1.31 1.52
C TYR A 45 7.53 0.74 1.89
N PRO A 46 8.39 0.36 0.92
CA PRO A 46 8.26 0.53 -0.54
C PRO A 46 7.62 -0.65 -1.29
N PHE A 47 6.94 -1.56 -0.60
CA PHE A 47 6.32 -2.75 -1.19
C PHE A 47 4.91 -2.51 -1.72
N MET A 48 4.53 -3.35 -2.68
CA MET A 48 3.18 -3.48 -3.20
C MET A 48 2.76 -4.95 -3.18
N VAL A 49 1.60 -5.23 -2.60
CA VAL A 49 0.97 -6.56 -2.62
C VAL A 49 -0.24 -6.49 -3.54
N SER A 50 -0.25 -7.33 -4.57
CA SER A 50 -1.30 -7.35 -5.60
C SER A 50 -1.98 -8.70 -5.67
N HIS A 51 -3.30 -8.69 -5.92
CA HIS A 51 -4.11 -9.87 -6.26
C HIS A 51 -4.09 -10.20 -7.75
N LYS A 52 -3.37 -9.41 -8.54
CA LYS A 52 -3.24 -9.58 -9.99
C LYS A 52 -1.80 -9.29 -10.43
N PRO A 53 -1.31 -10.00 -11.46
CA PRO A 53 -0.02 -9.68 -12.08
C PRO A 53 -0.01 -8.25 -12.66
N LEU A 54 1.17 -7.62 -12.70
CA LEU A 54 1.42 -6.35 -13.37
C LEU A 54 1.79 -6.54 -14.85
N GLY A 55 2.03 -7.78 -15.30
CA GLY A 55 2.46 -8.08 -16.66
C GLY A 55 3.95 -7.88 -16.87
N ILE A 56 4.75 -7.91 -15.79
CA ILE A 56 6.21 -7.77 -15.84
C ILE A 56 6.84 -9.14 -16.11
N GLU A 57 7.89 -9.17 -16.93
CA GLU A 57 8.60 -10.41 -17.23
C GLU A 57 9.19 -11.05 -15.96
N GLY A 58 8.95 -12.35 -15.77
CA GLY A 58 9.45 -13.11 -14.64
C GLY A 58 8.67 -12.93 -13.33
N GLU A 59 7.55 -12.21 -13.33
CA GLU A 59 6.72 -12.13 -12.13
C GLU A 59 6.11 -13.49 -11.76
N GLU A 60 6.22 -13.86 -10.50
CA GLU A 60 5.67 -15.10 -9.97
C GLU A 60 4.72 -14.81 -8.83
N ALA A 61 3.61 -15.54 -8.82
CA ALA A 61 2.70 -15.48 -7.71
C ALA A 61 3.16 -16.43 -6.60
N PHE A 62 2.84 -16.10 -5.37
CA PHE A 62 2.96 -16.99 -4.23
C PHE A 62 1.63 -17.14 -3.52
N GLU A 63 1.47 -18.25 -2.79
CA GLU A 63 0.26 -18.52 -2.02
C GLU A 63 0.43 -18.05 -0.58
N TYR A 64 -0.53 -17.27 -0.10
CA TYR A 64 -0.60 -16.82 1.28
C TYR A 64 -2.03 -16.92 1.79
N ARG A 65 -2.26 -17.77 2.80
CA ARG A 65 -3.58 -18.02 3.40
C ARG A 65 -4.68 -18.40 2.38
N GLY A 66 -4.32 -19.14 1.33
CA GLY A 66 -5.24 -19.54 0.26
C GLY A 66 -5.48 -18.45 -0.79
N GLU A 67 -4.83 -17.29 -0.68
CA GLU A 67 -4.85 -16.24 -1.68
C GLU A 67 -3.59 -16.31 -2.55
N LYS A 68 -3.77 -16.07 -3.86
CA LYS A 68 -2.68 -15.95 -4.83
C LYS A 68 -2.28 -14.49 -4.92
N LEU A 69 -1.05 -14.17 -4.51
CA LEU A 69 -0.52 -12.81 -4.42
C LEU A 69 0.74 -12.63 -5.25
N TRP A 70 0.96 -11.40 -5.69
CA TRP A 70 2.21 -10.93 -6.29
C TRP A 70 2.78 -9.83 -5.40
N LEU A 71 4.09 -9.85 -5.20
CA LEU A 71 4.79 -8.87 -4.37
C LEU A 71 5.82 -8.14 -5.22
N TYR A 72 5.76 -6.81 -5.16
CA TYR A 72 6.65 -5.90 -5.85
C TYR A 72 7.24 -4.92 -4.84
N TYR A 73 8.30 -4.23 -5.24
CA TYR A 73 8.88 -3.14 -4.46
C TYR A 73 9.42 -2.05 -5.40
N ASP A 74 9.49 -0.84 -4.89
CA ASP A 74 10.10 0.30 -5.59
C ASP A 74 11.63 0.25 -5.46
N GLU A 75 12.31 -0.18 -6.52
CA GLU A 75 13.79 -0.23 -6.59
C GLU A 75 14.46 1.14 -6.45
N SER A 76 13.73 2.24 -6.72
CA SER A 76 14.28 3.59 -6.60
C SER A 76 14.26 4.14 -5.17
N CYS A 77 13.68 3.41 -4.21
CA CYS A 77 13.60 3.82 -2.81
C CYS A 77 15.00 3.84 -2.16
N PRO A 78 15.46 4.99 -1.59
CA PRO A 78 16.84 5.18 -1.10
C PRO A 78 17.35 4.31 0.06
N GLY A 79 16.64 3.26 0.47
CA GLY A 79 17.07 2.31 1.50
C GLY A 79 16.93 0.85 1.08
N VAL A 80 16.50 0.59 -0.16
CA VAL A 80 16.37 -0.77 -0.67
C VAL A 80 17.75 -1.33 -0.99
N GLY A 81 18.03 -2.54 -0.49
CA GLY A 81 19.35 -3.17 -0.60
C GLY A 81 20.36 -2.65 0.44
N GLU A 82 19.96 -1.72 1.30
CA GLU A 82 20.76 -1.22 2.41
C GLU A 82 20.27 -1.81 3.74
N GLY A 83 21.19 -2.05 4.68
CA GLY A 83 20.87 -2.57 6.01
C GLY A 83 21.08 -4.08 6.17
N GLU A 84 20.90 -4.54 7.42
CA GLU A 84 21.10 -5.94 7.81
C GLU A 84 19.77 -6.70 7.97
N GLU A 85 18.65 -5.99 7.93
CA GLU A 85 17.32 -6.56 8.13
C GLU A 85 16.85 -7.27 6.85
N ILE A 86 16.55 -8.56 6.98
CA ILE A 86 15.96 -9.35 5.90
C ILE A 86 14.45 -9.28 6.04
N ILE A 87 13.82 -8.62 5.07
CA ILE A 87 12.37 -8.44 5.04
C ILE A 87 11.70 -9.76 4.66
N ASN A 88 10.74 -10.18 5.48
CA ASN A 88 10.01 -11.43 5.28
C ASN A 88 8.81 -11.21 4.35
N MET A 89 8.81 -11.92 3.22
CA MET A 89 7.72 -11.89 2.24
C MET A 89 6.34 -12.15 2.87
N LYS A 90 6.24 -13.04 3.87
CA LYS A 90 4.97 -13.34 4.55
C LYS A 90 4.46 -12.19 5.42
N GLU A 91 5.36 -11.39 6.00
CA GLU A 91 4.99 -10.24 6.82
C GLU A 91 4.44 -9.11 5.93
N ILE A 92 5.09 -8.87 4.79
CA ILE A 92 4.59 -7.93 3.79
C ILE A 92 3.25 -8.41 3.22
N ALA A 93 3.09 -9.70 2.93
CA ALA A 93 1.81 -10.28 2.51
C ALA A 93 0.71 -10.05 3.56
N ALA A 94 1.02 -10.26 4.85
CA ALA A 94 0.09 -10.02 5.95
C ALA A 94 -0.37 -8.55 6.01
N LEU A 95 0.57 -7.62 5.87
CA LEU A 95 0.27 -6.18 5.82
C LEU A 95 -0.58 -5.82 4.60
N GLY A 96 -0.27 -6.41 3.44
CA GLY A 96 -1.00 -6.17 2.19
C GLY A 96 -2.45 -6.64 2.24
N VAL A 97 -2.68 -7.85 2.76
CA VAL A 97 -4.02 -8.39 2.97
C VAL A 97 -4.79 -7.52 3.97
N LYS A 98 -4.18 -7.16 5.11
CA LYS A 98 -4.80 -6.27 6.09
C LYS A 98 -5.16 -4.91 5.49
N PHE A 99 -4.26 -4.33 4.70
CA PHE A 99 -4.51 -3.06 4.01
C PHE A 99 -5.71 -3.17 3.07
N LYS A 100 -5.79 -4.24 2.28
CA LYS A 100 -6.92 -4.47 1.40
C LYS A 100 -8.23 -4.64 2.17
N GLU A 101 -8.24 -5.41 3.26
CA GLU A 101 -9.42 -5.59 4.11
C GLU A 101 -9.92 -4.26 4.69
N GLU A 102 -9.01 -3.42 5.20
CA GLU A 102 -9.36 -2.09 5.72
C GLU A 102 -9.84 -1.16 4.61
N LEU A 103 -9.17 -1.16 3.45
CA LEU A 103 -9.57 -0.39 2.29
C LEU A 103 -10.98 -0.80 1.81
N ASP A 104 -11.27 -2.10 1.78
CA ASP A 104 -12.55 -2.61 1.31
C ASP A 104 -13.73 -2.21 2.21
N LYS A 105 -13.48 -1.97 3.51
CA LYS A 105 -14.45 -1.41 4.47
C LYS A 105 -14.68 0.10 4.29
N THR A 106 -13.81 0.82 3.59
CA THR A 106 -13.95 2.27 3.35
C THR A 106 -14.95 2.60 2.23
N ASP A 107 -16.16 2.06 2.33
CA ASP A 107 -17.27 2.35 1.43
C ASP A 107 -18.45 3.01 2.17
N LEU A 108 -19.52 3.32 1.42
CA LEU A 108 -20.67 4.04 1.95
C LEU A 108 -21.42 3.21 3.01
N GLU A 109 -21.47 1.89 2.86
CA GLU A 109 -22.09 1.00 3.85
C GLU A 109 -21.28 1.01 5.15
N GLY A 110 -19.95 0.86 5.05
CA GLY A 110 -19.05 0.99 6.18
C GLY A 110 -19.20 2.32 6.90
N PHE A 111 -19.26 3.43 6.16
CA PHE A 111 -19.49 4.75 6.74
C PHE A 111 -20.84 4.87 7.45
N ASN A 112 -21.92 4.41 6.83
CA ASN A 112 -23.26 4.47 7.41
C ASN A 112 -23.39 3.64 8.70
N SER A 113 -22.58 2.58 8.87
CA SER A 113 -22.58 1.78 10.10
C SER A 113 -22.01 2.51 11.34
N LEU A 114 -21.36 3.67 11.13
CA LEU A 114 -20.75 4.49 12.18
C LEU A 114 -21.63 5.65 12.64
N LEU A 115 -22.78 5.86 12.00
CA LEU A 115 -23.77 6.91 12.29
C LEU A 115 -24.95 6.35 13.10
#